data_AF-A0A172WQ67-F1
#
_entry.id   AF-A0A172WQ67-F1
#
_cell.length_a   1.000
_cell.length_b   1.000
_cell.length_c   1.000
_cell.angle_alpha   90.00
_cell.angle_beta   90.00
_cell.angle_gamma   90.00
#
_symmetry.space_group_name_H-M   'P 1'
#
loop_
_entity.id
_entity.type
_entity.pdbx_description
1 polymer ?
#
loop_
_entity_poly.entity_id
_entity_poly.type
_entity_poly.pdbx_seq_one_letter_code
_entity_poly.pdbx_strand_id
1 'polypeptide(L)'
;MSLAIVHSRAQVGVEAPTVTVEAHLANGLPSLALVGLPETAVKESKDRVRSAILTSGFDFPARRITLNLAPADLPKDGGYGLGALMDARL
;
A
#
# COMPACT_ATOMS: atom_id res chain seq x y z
N MET A 1 -3.04 0.48 19.65
CA MET A 1 -2.11 0.23 18.51
C MET A 1 -2.73 -0.85 17.66
N SER A 2 -3.05 -0.57 16.40
CA SER A 2 -3.49 -1.61 15.45
C SER A 2 -2.45 -1.74 14.34
N LEU A 3 -1.93 -2.95 14.21
CA LEU A 3 -1.08 -3.41 13.13
C LEU A 3 -1.90 -4.41 12.30
N ALA A 4 -1.98 -4.19 11.00
CA ALA A 4 -2.51 -5.16 10.06
C ALA A 4 -1.39 -5.59 9.11
N ILE A 5 -1.27 -6.90 8.88
CA ILE A 5 -0.28 -7.47 7.96
C ILE A 5 -1.03 -8.16 6.84
N VAL A 6 -0.66 -7.86 5.60
CA VAL A 6 -1.23 -8.44 4.40
C VAL A 6 -0.10 -9.02 3.56
N HIS A 7 -0.20 -10.31 3.25
CA HIS A 7 0.70 -10.96 2.29
C HIS A 7 0.14 -10.81 0.88
N SER A 8 1.00 -10.43 -0.05
CA SER A 8 0.67 -10.24 -1.45
C SER A 8 1.87 -10.62 -2.33
N ARG A 9 1.79 -10.39 -3.63
CA ARG A 9 2.86 -10.70 -4.59
C ARG A 9 3.06 -9.56 -5.57
N ALA A 10 4.29 -9.12 -5.75
CA ALA A 10 4.62 -8.16 -6.80
C ALA A 10 4.88 -8.90 -8.11
N GLN A 11 4.46 -8.32 -9.23
CA GLN A 11 4.79 -8.84 -10.56
C GLN A 11 6.14 -8.27 -11.01
N VAL A 12 7.14 -9.15 -11.20
CA VAL A 12 8.46 -8.79 -11.71
C VAL A 12 8.75 -9.67 -12.92
N GLY A 13 8.39 -9.19 -14.11
CA GLY A 13 8.46 -9.99 -15.33
C GLY A 13 7.53 -11.21 -15.24
N VAL A 14 8.11 -12.41 -15.32
CA VAL A 14 7.40 -13.69 -15.16
C VAL A 14 7.41 -14.20 -13.71
N GLU A 15 8.14 -13.55 -12.81
CA GLU A 15 8.25 -13.93 -11.41
C GLU A 15 7.25 -13.16 -10.56
N ALA A 16 6.76 -13.82 -9.50
CA ALA A 16 5.82 -13.26 -8.54
C ALA A 16 6.37 -13.38 -7.10
N PRO A 17 7.44 -12.64 -6.75
CA PRO A 17 8.00 -12.68 -5.40
C PRO A 17 6.98 -12.26 -4.35
N THR A 18 7.09 -12.88 -3.17
CA THR A 18 6.19 -12.59 -2.05
C THR A 18 6.53 -11.23 -1.45
N VAL A 19 5.49 -10.42 -1.23
CA VAL A 19 5.58 -9.10 -0.62
C VAL A 19 4.68 -9.06 0.60
N THR A 20 5.19 -8.55 1.71
CA THR A 20 4.42 -8.31 2.92
C THR A 20 4.16 -6.81 3.05
N VAL A 21 2.89 -6.45 3.20
CA VAL A 21 2.42 -5.09 3.43
C VAL A 21 2.02 -4.97 4.89
N GLU A 22 2.65 -4.05 5.61
CA GLU A 22 2.35 -3.78 7.01
C GLU A 22 1.68 -2.41 7.11
N ALA A 23 0.47 -2.38 7.66
CA ALA A 23 -0.30 -1.17 7.91
C ALA A 23 -0.33 -0.87 9.40
N HIS A 24 0.30 0.23 9.79
CA HIS A 24 0.33 0.71 11.16
C HIS A 24 -0.59 1.93 11.29
N LEU A 25 -1.57 1.84 12.20
CA LEU A 25 -2.40 2.97 12.61
C LEU A 25 -1.86 3.59 13.91
N ALA A 26 -1.37 4.82 13.79
CA ALA A 26 -0.88 5.63 14.89
C ALA A 26 -1.84 6.79 15.20
N ASN A 27 -1.90 7.17 16.48
CA ASN A 27 -2.63 8.37 16.89
C ASN A 27 -1.86 9.62 16.43
N GLY A 28 -2.58 10.66 16.03
CA GLY A 28 -2.00 11.90 15.53
C GLY A 28 -2.75 12.45 14.33
N LEU A 29 -2.18 13.45 13.67
CA LEU A 29 -2.79 14.10 12.52
C LEU A 29 -2.99 13.11 11.34
N PRO A 30 -4.11 13.22 10.60
CA PRO A 30 -4.38 12.38 9.43
C PRO A 30 -3.24 12.50 8.41
N SER A 31 -2.54 11.39 8.18
CA SER A 31 -1.46 11.34 7.20
C SER A 31 -1.29 9.90 6.71
N LEU A 32 -1.02 9.74 5.42
CA LEU A 32 -0.68 8.44 4.83
C LEU A 32 0.78 8.49 4.39
N ALA A 33 1.62 7.63 4.96
CA ALA A 33 3.00 7.47 4.57
C ALA A 33 3.19 6.08 3.95
N LEU A 34 3.75 6.03 2.74
CA LEU A 34 4.14 4.79 2.06
C LEU A 34 5.66 4.77 1.97
N VAL A 35 6.29 3.82 2.66
CA VAL A 35 7.75 3.72 2.73
C VAL A 35 8.26 2.84 1.60
N GLY A 36 9.28 3.34 0.90
CA GLY A 36 9.94 2.62 -0.18
C GLY A 36 9.11 2.58 -1.46
N LEU A 37 8.42 3.65 -1.86
CA LEU A 37 7.82 3.79 -3.19
C LEU A 37 8.14 5.17 -3.78
N PRO A 38 8.20 5.30 -5.13
CA PRO A 38 8.31 6.61 -5.77
C PRO A 38 7.06 7.46 -5.53
N GLU A 39 7.25 8.77 -5.44
CA GLU A 39 6.22 9.72 -5.01
C GLU A 39 4.94 9.68 -5.87
N THR A 40 5.08 9.47 -7.18
CA THR A 40 3.93 9.31 -8.10
C THR A 40 3.09 8.09 -7.75
N ALA A 41 3.72 6.93 -7.50
CA ALA A 41 3.02 5.70 -7.13
C ALA A 41 2.34 5.83 -5.75
N VAL A 42 2.96 6.59 -4.82
CA VAL A 42 2.37 6.93 -3.53
C VAL A 42 1.08 7.73 -3.69
N LYS A 43 1.09 8.75 -4.55
CA LYS A 43 -0.05 9.63 -4.79
C LYS A 43 -1.25 8.87 -5.37
N GLU A 44 -1.03 8.09 -6.42
CA GLU A 44 -2.10 7.27 -7.02
C GLU A 44 -2.65 6.23 -6.04
N SER A 45 -1.76 5.59 -5.29
CA SER A 45 -2.16 4.57 -4.30
C SER A 45 -3.01 5.17 -3.19
N LYS A 46 -2.70 6.38 -2.74
CA LYS A 46 -3.51 7.10 -1.75
C LYS A 46 -4.93 7.35 -2.24
N ASP A 47 -5.08 7.78 -3.48
CA ASP A 47 -6.39 8.04 -4.08
C ASP A 47 -7.19 6.74 -4.24
N ARG A 48 -6.55 5.64 -4.67
CA ARG A 48 -7.19 4.32 -4.76
C ARG A 48 -7.64 3.79 -3.40
N VAL A 49 -6.78 3.85 -2.38
CA VAL A 49 -7.11 3.40 -1.01
C VAL A 49 -8.27 4.21 -0.45
N ARG A 50 -8.28 5.53 -0.66
CA ARG A 50 -9.37 6.39 -0.22
C ARG A 50 -10.69 6.01 -0.90
N SER A 51 -10.68 5.82 -2.22
CA SER A 51 -11.86 5.39 -2.96
C SER A 51 -12.36 4.03 -2.48
N ALA A 52 -11.47 3.04 -2.31
CA ALA A 52 -11.84 1.70 -1.85
C ALA A 52 -12.49 1.71 -0.46
N ILE A 53 -11.97 2.53 0.48
CA ILE A 53 -12.54 2.67 1.83
C ILE A 53 -13.95 3.28 1.75
N LEU A 54 -14.10 4.38 1.00
CA LEU A 54 -15.39 5.07 0.84
C LEU A 54 -16.44 4.18 0.14
N THR A 55 -16.05 3.49 -0.93
CA THR A 55 -16.92 2.55 -1.65
C THR A 55 -17.33 1.35 -0.79
N SER A 56 -16.48 0.94 0.15
CA SER A 56 -16.78 -0.13 1.11
C SER A 56 -17.71 0.32 2.25
N GLY A 57 -18.18 1.58 2.24
CA GLY A 57 -19.07 2.13 3.26
C GLY A 57 -18.38 2.50 4.58
N PHE A 58 -17.05 2.62 4.57
CA PHE A 58 -16.27 3.02 5.74
C PHE A 58 -15.81 4.47 5.62
N ASP A 59 -15.70 5.15 6.75
CA ASP A 59 -15.06 6.47 6.82
C ASP A 59 -13.54 6.35 6.77
N PHE A 60 -12.92 7.28 6.04
CA PHE A 60 -11.46 7.33 6.01
C PHE A 60 -10.91 7.72 7.38
N PRO A 61 -9.99 6.95 7.99
CA PRO A 61 -9.53 7.21 9.35
C PRO A 61 -8.83 8.57 9.44
N ALA A 62 -9.27 9.41 10.37
CA ALA A 62 -8.58 10.67 10.72
C ALA A 62 -7.35 10.40 11.61
N ARG A 63 -6.51 9.44 11.22
CA ARG A 63 -5.31 8.99 11.95
C ARG A 63 -4.11 8.90 11.03
N ARG A 64 -2.93 8.79 11.61
CA ARG A 64 -1.71 8.53 10.83
C ARG A 64 -1.66 7.05 10.45
N ILE A 65 -1.61 6.78 9.16
CA ILE A 65 -1.48 5.46 8.55
C ILE A 65 -0.08 5.38 7.94
N THR A 66 0.71 4.40 8.38
CA THR A 66 2.00 4.10 7.76
C THR A 66 1.91 2.73 7.11
N LEU A 67 2.19 2.68 5.80
CA LEU A 67 2.26 1.46 5.01
C LEU A 67 3.73 1.17 4.72
N ASN A 68 4.20 0.00 5.14
CA ASN A 68 5.53 -0.50 4.86
C ASN A 68 5.44 -1.68 3.89
N LEU A 69 6.31 -1.72 2.89
CA LEU A 69 6.39 -2.77 1.88
C LEU A 69 7.73 -3.49 2.03
N ALA A 70 7.69 -4.77 2.41
CA ALA A 70 8.85 -5.63 2.50
C ALA A 70 8.73 -6.80 1.50
N PRO A 71 9.81 -7.22 0.82
CA PRO A 71 11.19 -6.76 0.94
C PRO A 71 11.48 -5.49 0.14
N ALA A 72 12.38 -4.64 0.63
CA ALA A 72 12.75 -3.38 -0.02
C ALA A 72 13.62 -3.58 -1.28
N ASP A 73 14.19 -4.78 -1.46
CA ASP A 73 15.16 -5.16 -2.51
C ASP A 73 14.56 -5.49 -3.89
N LEU A 74 13.23 -5.45 -4.04
CA LEU A 74 12.64 -5.51 -5.37
C LEU A 74 12.93 -4.19 -6.12
N PRO A 75 13.39 -4.24 -7.38
CA PRO A 75 13.55 -3.03 -8.20
C PRO A 75 12.20 -2.36 -8.37
N LYS A 76 12.03 -1.20 -7.75
CA LYS A 76 10.79 -0.40 -7.79
C LYS A 76 10.77 0.58 -8.97
N ASP A 77 11.66 0.35 -9.94
CA ASP A 77 11.87 1.18 -11.14
C ASP A 77 10.84 0.93 -12.25
N GLY A 78 10.19 -0.24 -12.27
CA GLY A 78 9.00 -0.47 -13.09
C GLY A 78 7.75 -0.23 -12.26
N GLY A 79 6.74 0.46 -12.79
CA GLY A 79 5.49 0.91 -12.13
C GLY A 79 4.59 -0.16 -11.46
N TYR A 80 5.16 -1.08 -10.68
CA TYR A 80 4.51 -2.22 -10.02
C TYR A 80 4.42 -2.03 -8.49
N GLY A 81 4.43 -0.78 -8.03
CA GLY A 81 4.22 -0.42 -6.63
C GLY A 81 2.74 -0.22 -6.30
N LEU A 82 2.17 -1.10 -5.47
CA LEU A 82 0.76 -1.17 -5.03
C LEU A 82 -0.31 -1.34 -6.13
N GLY A 83 -0.14 -0.77 -7.33
CA GLY A 83 -1.05 -0.95 -8.47
C GLY A 83 -1.21 -2.42 -8.86
N ALA A 84 -0.10 -3.15 -9.00
CA ALA A 84 -0.12 -4.59 -9.28
C ALA A 84 -0.71 -5.43 -8.13
N LEU A 85 -0.63 -4.97 -6.88
CA LEU A 85 -1.24 -5.66 -5.73
C LEU A 85 -2.76 -5.48 -5.70
N MET A 86 -3.27 -4.38 -6.27
CA MET A 86 -4.71 -4.11 -6.40
C MET A 86 -5.32 -4.77 -7.65
N ASP A 87 -4.53 -4.96 -8.71
CA ASP A 87 -4.96 -5.62 -9.95
C ASP A 87 -5.02 -7.16 -9.84
N ALA A 88 -4.31 -7.74 -8.86
CA ALA A 88 -4.29 -9.19 -8.65
C ALA A 88 -5.57 -9.77 -8.01
N ARG A 89 -6.62 -8.98 -7.77
CA ARG A 89 -7.84 -9.48 -7.12
C ARG A 89 -9.15 -8.68 -7.34
N LEU A 90 -9.34 -8.11 -8.52
CA LEU A 90 -10.67 -7.81 -9.07
C LEU A 90 -10.86 -8.61 -10.37
#